data_AF-A0A7W1NTX2-F1
#
_entry.id   AF-A0A7W1NTX2-F1
#
_cell.length_a   1.000
_cell.length_b   1.000
_cell.length_c   1.000
_cell.angle_alpha   90.00
_cell.angle_beta   90.00
_cell.angle_gamma   90.00
#
_symmetry.space_group_name_H-M   'P 1'
#
loop_
_entity.id
_entity.type
_entity.pdbx_description
1 polymer ?
#
loop_
_entity_poly.entity_id
_entity_poly.type
_entity_poly.pdbx_seq_one_letter_code
_entity_poly.pdbx_strand_id
1 'polypeptide(L)'
;MSNQPAPQSTPVLKNPQIILALISGAVTIAAALIGVLPHLLPATATVTPTATAIIITVTPLPSPIPGVTSTTLVVQTSVPAQPTLISLFQSTPVSVLPTNTSAITNGTPNVKLLYDKAAFNVLNQSNYAMSLAGVTFRSTSGTWDARKWGPSIYISLPVANCLRLRDASSGQHTPPAVCSNHIYGLIEIGKPAMFWVNTDHFDVIRNDQTIATCDTSAGECDVYIPLA
;
A
#
# COMPACT_ATOMS: atom_id res chain seq x y z
N MET A 1 -58.52 16.75 37.57
CA MET A 1 -57.06 16.81 37.32
C MET A 1 -56.45 15.60 38.01
N SER A 2 -56.28 14.49 37.27
CA SER A 2 -55.77 13.22 37.82
C SER A 2 -54.26 13.14 37.58
N ASN A 3 -53.50 13.11 38.67
CA ASN A 3 -52.06 12.85 38.64
C ASN A 3 -51.83 11.34 38.53
N GLN A 4 -51.41 10.89 37.34
CA GLN A 4 -50.96 9.53 37.10
C GLN A 4 -49.48 9.41 37.51
N PRO A 5 -49.11 8.51 38.44
CA PRO A 5 -47.72 8.33 38.82
C PRO A 5 -46.93 7.68 37.67
N ALA A 6 -45.71 8.17 37.44
CA ALA A 6 -44.80 7.61 36.44
C ALA A 6 -44.39 6.16 36.77
N PRO A 7 -44.28 5.27 35.76
CA PRO A 7 -43.88 3.90 35.98
C PRO A 7 -42.40 3.83 36.42
N GLN A 8 -42.17 3.29 37.62
CA GLN A 8 -40.84 3.00 38.12
C GLN A 8 -40.27 1.79 37.39
N SER A 9 -39.16 1.99 36.67
CA SER A 9 -38.39 0.93 36.04
C SER A 9 -37.58 0.18 37.11
N THR A 10 -37.94 -1.08 37.36
CA THR A 10 -37.14 -1.97 38.22
C THR A 10 -35.87 -2.41 37.48
N PRO A 11 -34.68 -2.35 38.12
CA PRO A 11 -33.43 -2.80 37.51
C PRO A 11 -33.39 -4.33 37.50
N VAL A 12 -33.62 -4.93 36.33
CA VAL A 12 -33.62 -6.40 36.08
C VAL A 12 -32.21 -7.01 36.11
N LEU A 13 -31.17 -6.24 36.47
CA LEU A 13 -29.76 -6.62 36.34
C LEU A 13 -29.06 -6.92 37.68
N LYS A 14 -29.75 -7.57 38.63
CA LYS A 14 -29.13 -7.96 39.92
C LYS A 14 -29.30 -9.43 40.31
N ASN A 15 -29.90 -10.26 39.46
CA ASN A 15 -30.08 -11.68 39.78
C ASN A 15 -29.19 -12.57 38.88
N PRO A 16 -28.10 -13.17 39.41
CA PRO A 16 -27.16 -13.96 38.60
C PRO A 16 -27.78 -15.20 37.97
N GLN A 17 -28.91 -15.69 38.49
CA GLN A 17 -29.66 -16.82 37.93
C GLN A 17 -30.44 -16.45 36.65
N ILE A 18 -30.77 -15.17 36.44
CA ILE A 18 -31.50 -14.71 35.22
C ILE A 18 -30.53 -14.50 34.05
N ILE A 19 -29.25 -14.17 34.33
CA ILE A 19 -28.21 -13.98 33.31
C ILE A 19 -27.85 -15.31 32.63
N LEU A 20 -27.82 -16.42 33.38
CA LEU A 20 -27.54 -17.74 32.78
C LEU A 20 -28.68 -18.26 31.88
N ALA A 21 -29.94 -17.96 32.18
CA ALA A 21 -31.08 -18.41 31.37
C ALA A 21 -31.19 -17.68 30.01
N LEU A 22 -30.79 -16.41 29.94
CA LEU A 22 -30.79 -15.62 28.70
C LEU A 22 -29.69 -16.05 27.72
N ILE A 23 -28.54 -16.52 28.24
CA ILE A 23 -27.44 -17.02 27.40
C ILE A 23 -27.78 -18.40 26.82
N SER A 24 -28.50 -19.26 27.56
CA SER A 24 -28.91 -20.58 27.03
C SER A 24 -30.05 -20.51 26.00
N GLY A 25 -30.88 -19.46 26.02
CA GLY A 25 -31.97 -19.29 25.05
C GLY A 25 -31.53 -18.75 23.67
N ALA A 26 -30.44 -17.99 23.61
CA ALA A 26 -29.93 -17.42 22.36
C ALA A 26 -29.08 -18.41 21.53
N VAL A 27 -28.49 -19.43 22.17
CA VAL A 27 -27.62 -20.41 21.48
C VAL A 27 -28.43 -21.47 20.73
N THR A 28 -29.64 -21.80 21.17
CA THR A 28 -30.47 -22.84 20.51
C THR A 28 -31.17 -22.34 19.24
N ILE A 29 -31.41 -21.03 19.10
CA ILE A 29 -32.00 -20.45 17.88
C ILE A 29 -30.95 -20.31 16.76
N ALA A 30 -29.68 -20.12 17.10
CA ALA A 30 -28.60 -20.04 16.11
C ALA A 30 -28.26 -21.40 15.46
N ALA A 31 -28.42 -22.52 16.18
CA ALA A 31 -28.12 -23.85 15.63
C ALA A 31 -29.19 -24.36 14.64
N ALA A 32 -30.45 -23.91 14.76
CA ALA A 32 -31.52 -24.32 13.85
C ALA A 32 -31.55 -23.52 12.52
N LEU A 33 -30.94 -22.33 12.46
CA LEU A 33 -30.87 -21.51 11.24
C LEU A 33 -29.69 -21.87 10.32
N ILE A 34 -28.67 -22.56 10.82
CA ILE A 34 -27.50 -22.97 10.01
C ILE A 34 -27.81 -24.26 9.21
N GLY A 35 -28.81 -25.05 9.62
CA GLY A 35 -29.12 -26.34 8.97
C GLY A 35 -30.04 -26.28 7.75
N VAL A 36 -30.88 -25.25 7.60
CA VAL A 36 -31.96 -25.22 6.58
C VAL A 36 -31.75 -24.16 5.49
N LEU A 37 -30.78 -23.27 5.65
CA LEU A 37 -30.59 -22.14 4.72
C LEU A 37 -29.82 -22.41 3.41
N PRO A 38 -29.13 -23.55 3.15
CA PRO A 38 -28.51 -23.73 1.83
C PRO A 38 -29.51 -24.09 0.71
N HIS A 39 -30.80 -24.31 1.01
CA HIS A 39 -31.78 -24.79 0.02
C HIS A 39 -32.73 -23.72 -0.54
N LEU A 40 -32.63 -22.46 -0.09
CA LEU A 40 -33.47 -21.36 -0.58
C LEU A 40 -32.71 -20.28 -1.37
N LEU A 41 -31.40 -20.46 -1.58
CA LEU A 41 -30.68 -19.64 -2.54
C LEU A 41 -30.98 -20.18 -3.94
N PRO A 42 -31.65 -19.42 -4.83
CA PRO A 42 -31.74 -19.80 -6.23
C PRO A 42 -30.32 -20.02 -6.74
N ALA A 43 -30.09 -21.16 -7.39
CA ALA A 43 -28.82 -21.49 -8.02
C ALA A 43 -28.33 -20.25 -8.76
N THR A 44 -27.30 -19.61 -8.22
CA THR A 44 -26.69 -18.46 -8.86
C THR A 44 -26.08 -19.03 -10.12
N ALA A 45 -26.73 -18.76 -11.26
CA ALA A 45 -26.21 -19.16 -12.55
C ALA A 45 -24.79 -18.62 -12.63
N THR A 46 -23.82 -19.53 -12.62
CA THR A 46 -22.44 -19.21 -12.94
C THR A 46 -22.46 -18.67 -14.36
N VAL A 47 -22.54 -17.34 -14.48
CA VAL A 47 -22.34 -16.64 -15.73
C VAL A 47 -20.87 -16.84 -16.07
N THR A 48 -20.59 -17.91 -16.81
CA THR A 48 -19.35 -18.01 -17.58
C THR A 48 -19.26 -16.72 -18.39
N PRO A 49 -18.23 -15.87 -18.19
CA PRO A 49 -18.09 -14.68 -18.99
C PRO A 49 -17.83 -15.14 -20.42
N THR A 50 -18.88 -15.16 -21.24
CA THR A 50 -18.75 -15.20 -22.69
C THR A 50 -18.00 -13.94 -23.06
N ALA A 51 -16.72 -14.09 -23.38
CA ALA A 51 -15.90 -13.02 -23.93
C ALA A 51 -16.58 -12.52 -25.21
N THR A 52 -17.38 -11.47 -25.10
CA THR A 52 -17.86 -10.73 -26.26
C THR A 52 -16.64 -10.04 -26.83
N ALA A 53 -16.09 -10.60 -27.91
CA ALA A 53 -15.12 -9.90 -28.73
C ALA A 53 -15.81 -8.64 -29.28
N ILE A 54 -15.51 -7.49 -28.67
CA ILE A 54 -15.84 -6.19 -29.24
C ILE A 54 -14.91 -6.04 -30.44
N ILE A 55 -15.45 -6.26 -31.63
CA ILE A 55 -14.75 -5.93 -32.88
C ILE A 55 -14.75 -4.40 -32.95
N ILE A 56 -13.66 -3.79 -32.50
CA ILE A 56 -13.37 -2.38 -32.78
C ILE A 56 -12.97 -2.34 -34.26
N THR A 57 -13.93 -2.05 -35.13
CA THR A 57 -13.66 -1.64 -36.50
C THR A 57 -12.98 -0.27 -36.45
N VAL A 58 -11.65 -0.26 -36.36
CA VAL A 58 -10.85 0.93 -36.61
C VAL A 58 -11.12 1.38 -38.04
N THR A 59 -11.86 2.48 -38.19
CA THR A 59 -11.97 3.16 -39.47
C THR A 59 -10.58 3.72 -39.78
N PRO A 60 -9.89 3.26 -40.85
CA PRO A 60 -8.56 3.76 -41.18
C PRO A 60 -8.68 5.24 -41.49
N LEU A 61 -7.99 6.06 -40.70
CA LEU A 61 -7.76 7.46 -41.02
C LEU A 61 -6.98 7.51 -42.35
N PRO A 62 -7.36 8.37 -43.32
CA PRO A 62 -6.66 8.46 -44.60
C PRO A 62 -5.17 8.69 -44.39
N SER A 63 -4.36 7.78 -44.94
CA SER A 63 -2.91 7.81 -44.87
C SER A 63 -2.35 9.18 -45.28
N PRO A 64 -1.51 9.82 -44.46
CA PRO A 64 -0.63 10.85 -44.96
C PRO A 64 0.34 10.24 -45.98
N ILE A 65 0.49 11.01 -47.05
CA ILE A 65 1.33 10.85 -48.25
C ILE A 65 2.67 10.13 -47.97
N PRO A 66 3.13 9.22 -48.86
CA PRO A 66 4.39 8.50 -48.71
C PRO A 66 5.59 9.47 -48.65
N GLY A 67 6.14 9.63 -47.45
CA GLY A 67 7.41 10.28 -47.21
C GLY A 67 8.56 9.38 -47.64
N VAL A 68 9.44 9.92 -48.47
CA VAL A 68 10.68 9.35 -49.00
C VAL A 68 11.45 8.51 -47.97
N THR A 69 11.53 7.21 -48.24
CA THR A 69 12.40 6.25 -47.55
C THR A 69 13.86 6.66 -47.78
N SER A 70 14.51 7.23 -46.76
CA SER A 70 15.96 7.40 -46.77
C SER A 70 16.61 6.06 -46.43
N THR A 71 17.01 5.33 -47.47
CA THR A 71 17.84 4.13 -47.37
C THR A 71 19.17 4.51 -46.74
N THR A 72 19.34 4.20 -45.45
CA THR A 72 20.62 4.36 -44.77
C THR A 72 21.48 3.15 -45.11
N LEU A 73 22.52 3.35 -45.92
CA LEU A 73 23.54 2.35 -46.20
C LEU A 73 24.31 2.04 -44.91
N VAL A 74 24.09 0.85 -44.36
CA VAL A 74 24.88 0.32 -43.25
C VAL A 74 26.24 -0.11 -43.82
N VAL A 75 27.25 0.74 -43.65
CA VAL A 75 28.64 0.38 -43.92
C VAL A 75 29.09 -0.56 -42.79
N GLN A 76 29.27 -1.84 -43.11
CA GLN A 76 29.89 -2.80 -42.19
C GLN A 76 31.39 -2.52 -42.11
N THR A 77 31.82 -1.83 -41.06
CA THR A 77 33.23 -1.73 -40.71
C THR A 77 33.61 -2.98 -39.91
N SER A 78 34.34 -3.89 -40.54
CA SER A 78 34.98 -5.02 -39.87
C SER A 78 36.08 -4.50 -38.94
N VAL A 79 35.79 -4.47 -37.65
CA VAL A 79 36.77 -4.14 -36.61
C VAL A 79 37.79 -5.28 -36.51
N PRO A 80 39.10 -5.00 -36.59
CA PRO A 80 40.14 -6.02 -36.41
C PRO A 80 40.05 -6.63 -35.02
N ALA A 81 40.09 -7.96 -34.94
CA ALA A 81 40.17 -8.69 -33.69
C ALA A 81 41.49 -8.35 -32.97
N GLN A 82 41.42 -7.44 -32.00
CA GLN A 82 42.53 -7.12 -31.12
C GLN A 82 42.71 -8.26 -30.10
N PRO A 83 43.94 -8.77 -29.88
CA PRO A 83 44.18 -9.83 -28.92
C PRO A 83 43.81 -9.35 -27.51
N THR A 84 42.83 -10.01 -26.91
CA THR A 84 42.45 -9.84 -25.51
C THR A 84 43.58 -10.36 -24.64
N LEU A 85 44.40 -9.45 -24.10
CA LEU A 85 45.30 -9.78 -23.00
C LEU A 85 44.43 -10.20 -21.82
N ILE A 86 44.55 -11.48 -21.43
CA ILE A 86 43.90 -12.07 -20.26
C ILE A 86 44.52 -11.40 -19.04
N SER A 87 43.82 -10.39 -18.52
CA SER A 87 44.17 -9.70 -17.29
C SER A 87 43.76 -10.57 -16.10
N LEU A 88 44.73 -11.27 -15.51
CA LEU A 88 44.59 -12.09 -14.29
C LEU A 88 44.56 -11.24 -13.00
N PHE A 89 44.04 -10.00 -13.06
CA PHE A 89 43.73 -9.27 -11.83
C PHE A 89 42.40 -9.81 -11.30
N GLN A 90 42.51 -10.90 -10.55
CA GLN A 90 41.49 -11.42 -9.67
C GLN A 90 41.11 -10.29 -8.71
N SER A 91 40.04 -9.56 -9.03
CA SER A 91 39.46 -8.58 -8.14
C SER A 91 38.94 -9.34 -6.93
N THR A 92 39.70 -9.30 -5.83
CA THR A 92 39.14 -9.62 -4.51
C THR A 92 37.88 -8.77 -4.37
N PRO A 93 36.71 -9.36 -4.09
CA PRO A 93 35.51 -8.59 -3.81
C PRO A 93 35.84 -7.72 -2.60
N VAL A 94 36.06 -6.42 -2.84
CA VAL A 94 36.16 -5.44 -1.77
C VAL A 94 34.76 -5.39 -1.20
N SER A 95 34.59 -6.08 -0.07
CA SER A 95 33.44 -5.92 0.80
C SER A 95 33.52 -4.49 1.32
N VAL A 96 32.97 -3.56 0.53
CA VAL A 96 32.65 -2.23 1.01
C VAL A 96 31.56 -2.44 2.06
N LEU A 97 32.00 -2.47 3.33
CA LEU A 97 31.12 -2.38 4.47
C LEU A 97 30.21 -1.17 4.18
N PRO A 98 28.88 -1.32 4.19
CA PRO A 98 27.99 -0.18 4.02
C PRO A 98 28.38 0.83 5.10
N THR A 99 29.00 1.93 4.68
CA THR A 99 29.19 3.09 5.53
C THR A 99 27.79 3.58 5.78
N ASN A 100 27.20 3.17 6.91
CA ASN A 100 25.99 3.72 7.47
C ASN A 100 26.25 5.21 7.68
N THR A 101 26.08 5.97 6.61
CA THR A 101 26.07 7.42 6.65
C THR A 101 24.77 7.73 7.36
N SER A 102 24.86 7.86 8.69
CA SER A 102 23.72 8.20 9.53
C SER A 102 23.10 9.46 8.93
N ALA A 103 21.92 9.30 8.32
CA ALA A 103 21.12 10.41 7.89
C ALA A 103 20.95 11.36 9.08
N ILE A 104 21.23 12.64 8.86
CA ILE A 104 21.20 13.69 9.88
C ILE A 104 19.78 13.76 10.45
N THR A 105 19.52 13.01 11.53
CA THR A 105 18.19 12.90 12.13
C THR A 105 18.14 13.83 13.34
N ASN A 106 18.19 15.13 13.11
CA ASN A 106 18.14 16.14 14.18
C ASN A 106 16.70 16.51 14.58
N GLY A 107 15.84 15.52 14.81
CA GLY A 107 14.45 15.77 15.22
C GLY A 107 13.76 14.55 15.81
N THR A 108 12.78 14.80 16.69
CA THR A 108 11.86 13.76 17.18
C THR A 108 11.06 13.21 16.01
N PRO A 109 10.96 11.88 15.81
CA PRO A 109 10.17 11.29 14.74
C PRO A 109 8.75 11.85 14.70
N ASN A 110 8.32 12.26 13.51
CA ASN A 110 7.01 12.89 13.28
C ASN A 110 6.18 12.13 12.25
N VAL A 111 6.75 11.09 11.65
CA VAL A 111 6.09 10.09 10.80
C VAL A 111 6.39 8.71 11.33
N LYS A 112 5.38 7.84 11.35
CA LYS A 112 5.56 6.40 11.54
C LYS A 112 5.18 5.66 10.28
N LEU A 113 6.10 4.85 9.76
CA LEU A 113 5.85 3.96 8.63
C LEU A 113 5.48 2.59 9.17
N LEU A 114 4.42 1.98 8.65
CA LEU A 114 3.93 0.66 9.05
C LEU A 114 3.72 -0.19 7.81
N TYR A 115 4.39 -1.33 7.71
CA TYR A 115 4.39 -2.12 6.50
C TYR A 115 4.46 -3.62 6.77
N ASP A 116 3.84 -4.36 5.86
CA ASP A 116 3.88 -5.81 5.80
C ASP A 116 3.96 -6.26 4.34
N LYS A 117 3.74 -7.56 4.08
CA LYS A 117 3.81 -8.13 2.73
C LYS A 117 2.73 -7.60 1.77
N ALA A 118 1.65 -7.00 2.26
CA ALA A 118 0.48 -6.62 1.48
C ALA A 118 0.21 -5.10 1.47
N ALA A 119 0.66 -4.35 2.47
CA ALA A 119 0.38 -2.93 2.58
C ALA A 119 1.53 -2.12 3.17
N PHE A 120 1.54 -0.84 2.83
CA PHE A 120 2.42 0.20 3.39
C PHE A 120 1.58 1.37 3.85
N ASN A 121 1.82 1.87 5.06
CA ASN A 121 1.06 2.96 5.65
C ASN A 121 2.00 4.06 6.14
N VAL A 122 1.61 5.31 5.91
CA VAL A 122 2.30 6.52 6.41
C VAL A 122 1.39 7.16 7.43
N LEU A 123 1.74 7.09 8.71
CA LEU A 123 1.03 7.75 9.81
C LEU A 123 1.69 9.10 10.11
N ASN A 124 0.91 10.17 10.08
CA ASN A 124 1.33 11.45 10.66
C ASN A 124 1.16 11.40 12.19
N GLN A 125 2.27 11.25 12.91
CA GLN A 125 2.32 11.26 14.37
C GLN A 125 2.76 12.63 14.95
N SER A 126 2.87 13.65 14.10
CA SER A 126 3.13 15.02 14.55
C SER A 126 1.89 15.66 15.18
N ASN A 127 2.05 16.87 15.71
CA ASN A 127 0.96 17.69 16.25
C ASN A 127 0.41 18.71 15.23
N TYR A 128 0.76 18.59 13.95
CA TYR A 128 0.29 19.48 12.88
C TYR A 128 0.00 18.71 11.58
N ALA A 129 -0.75 19.32 10.66
CA ALA A 129 -0.87 18.77 9.30
C ALA A 129 0.50 18.84 8.61
N MET A 130 0.93 17.74 7.99
CA MET A 130 2.27 17.65 7.43
C MET A 130 2.25 17.51 5.91
N SER A 131 3.31 18.01 5.26
CA SER A 131 3.53 17.85 3.84
C SER A 131 4.58 16.77 3.57
N LEU A 132 4.25 15.85 2.67
CA LEU A 132 5.15 14.86 2.09
C LEU A 132 5.75 15.37 0.76
N ALA A 133 5.71 16.68 0.51
CA ALA A 133 6.32 17.25 -0.69
C ALA A 133 7.82 16.95 -0.76
N GLY A 134 8.25 16.48 -1.94
CA GLY A 134 9.63 16.06 -2.19
C GLY A 134 9.99 14.71 -1.57
N VAL A 135 9.06 14.02 -0.90
CA VAL A 135 9.32 12.70 -0.29
C VAL A 135 9.16 11.59 -1.32
N THR A 136 10.17 10.73 -1.39
CA THR A 136 10.20 9.53 -2.22
C THR A 136 10.66 8.35 -1.39
N PHE A 137 9.98 7.21 -1.54
CA PHE A 137 10.39 5.94 -0.96
C PHE A 137 11.05 5.09 -2.03
N ARG A 138 12.25 4.57 -1.79
CA ARG A 138 13.04 3.88 -2.82
C ARG A 138 13.77 2.68 -2.26
N SER A 139 13.81 1.61 -3.06
CA SER A 139 14.63 0.43 -2.79
C SER A 139 15.12 -0.17 -4.11
N THR A 140 15.75 -1.34 -4.02
CA THR A 140 16.07 -2.18 -5.18
C THR A 140 14.84 -2.77 -5.87
N SER A 141 13.69 -2.89 -5.18
CA SER A 141 12.47 -3.50 -5.72
C SER A 141 11.51 -2.50 -6.35
N GLY A 142 11.63 -1.21 -6.05
CA GLY A 142 10.78 -0.19 -6.65
C GLY A 142 10.97 1.21 -6.09
N THR A 143 10.11 2.11 -6.55
CA THR A 143 10.10 3.51 -6.09
C THR A 143 8.68 4.06 -6.05
N TRP A 144 8.37 4.80 -4.98
CA TRP A 144 7.11 5.49 -4.80
C TRP A 144 7.33 6.97 -4.49
N ASP A 145 6.82 7.83 -5.36
CA ASP A 145 6.80 9.28 -5.15
C ASP A 145 5.50 9.65 -4.42
N ALA A 146 5.61 10.38 -3.30
CA ALA A 146 4.45 10.76 -2.51
C ALA A 146 3.42 11.60 -3.29
N ARG A 147 3.83 12.30 -4.36
CA ARG A 147 2.93 13.05 -5.23
C ARG A 147 1.86 12.17 -5.88
N LYS A 148 2.10 10.86 -6.00
CA LYS A 148 1.15 9.90 -6.56
C LYS A 148 -0.11 9.71 -5.71
N TRP A 149 -0.10 10.09 -4.43
CA TRP A 149 -1.35 10.14 -3.64
C TRP A 149 -2.32 11.24 -4.11
N GLY A 150 -1.84 12.21 -4.87
CA GLY A 150 -2.64 13.31 -5.40
C GLY A 150 -2.38 14.63 -4.65
N PRO A 151 -2.48 15.77 -5.35
CA PRO A 151 -2.00 17.07 -4.88
C PRO A 151 -2.59 17.48 -3.54
N SER A 152 -3.88 17.28 -3.30
CA SER A 152 -4.54 17.68 -2.05
C SER A 152 -4.22 16.77 -0.85
N ILE A 153 -3.70 15.56 -1.10
CA ILE A 153 -3.51 14.54 -0.07
C ILE A 153 -2.09 14.61 0.49
N TYR A 154 -1.06 14.63 -0.38
CA TYR A 154 0.33 14.57 0.10
C TYR A 154 0.82 15.90 0.68
N ILE A 155 0.23 17.05 0.29
CA ILE A 155 0.65 18.37 0.79
C ILE A 155 0.13 18.69 2.19
N SER A 156 -0.90 18.00 2.65
CA SER A 156 -1.60 18.28 3.91
C SER A 156 -2.19 17.02 4.52
N LEU A 157 -1.33 16.07 4.90
CA LEU A 157 -1.73 14.89 5.66
C LEU A 157 -2.13 15.31 7.09
N PRO A 158 -3.41 15.17 7.51
CA PRO A 158 -3.84 15.63 8.82
C PRO A 158 -3.18 14.85 9.96
N VAL A 159 -3.20 15.42 11.17
CA VAL A 159 -2.71 14.78 12.39
C VAL A 159 -3.42 13.44 12.62
N ALA A 160 -2.67 12.42 13.06
CA ALA A 160 -3.17 11.09 13.38
C ALA A 160 -3.87 10.34 12.23
N ASN A 161 -3.69 10.81 10.99
CA ASN A 161 -4.25 10.18 9.80
C ASN A 161 -3.18 9.37 9.06
N CYS A 162 -3.65 8.38 8.31
CA CYS A 162 -2.81 7.46 7.56
C CYS A 162 -3.04 7.57 6.05
N LEU A 163 -1.95 7.57 5.28
CA LEU A 163 -1.99 7.18 3.87
C LEU A 163 -1.69 5.69 3.75
N ARG A 164 -2.31 5.02 2.79
CA ARG A 164 -2.16 3.58 2.58
C ARG A 164 -1.90 3.27 1.11
N LEU A 165 -0.90 2.42 0.88
CA LEU A 165 -0.71 1.65 -0.34
C LEU A 165 -1.08 0.20 -0.05
N ARG A 166 -1.81 -0.43 -0.95
CA ARG A 166 -2.21 -1.83 -0.84
C ARG A 166 -1.91 -2.56 -2.15
N ASP A 167 -1.41 -3.79 -2.05
CA ASP A 167 -1.33 -4.69 -3.21
C ASP A 167 -2.75 -4.98 -3.73
N ALA A 168 -3.01 -4.61 -4.98
CA ALA A 168 -4.30 -4.87 -5.63
C ALA A 168 -4.64 -6.37 -5.71
N SER A 169 -3.63 -7.24 -5.64
CA SER A 169 -3.78 -8.70 -5.70
C SER A 169 -3.90 -9.40 -4.34
N SER A 170 -3.69 -8.68 -3.22
CA SER A 170 -3.74 -9.30 -1.88
C SER A 170 -5.16 -9.48 -1.32
N GLY A 171 -6.19 -9.01 -2.04
CA GLY A 171 -7.56 -9.00 -1.56
C GLY A 171 -7.78 -8.03 -0.40
N GLN A 172 -8.79 -8.31 0.43
CA GLN A 172 -9.12 -7.46 1.57
C GLN A 172 -8.11 -7.65 2.71
N HIS A 173 -7.33 -6.59 2.97
CA HIS A 173 -6.35 -6.56 4.04
C HIS A 173 -6.71 -5.50 5.08
N THR A 174 -6.85 -5.92 6.34
CA THR A 174 -7.21 -5.05 7.46
C THR A 174 -6.08 -4.04 7.73
N PRO A 175 -6.38 -2.74 7.89
CA PRO A 175 -5.37 -1.77 8.28
C PRO A 175 -4.85 -2.00 9.71
N PRO A 176 -3.60 -1.62 10.02
CA PRO A 176 -3.11 -1.58 11.40
C PRO A 176 -4.07 -0.80 12.31
N ALA A 177 -4.21 -1.21 13.57
CA ALA A 177 -5.18 -0.64 14.51
C ALA A 177 -5.12 0.89 14.61
N VAL A 178 -3.90 1.45 14.57
CA VAL A 178 -3.67 2.91 14.59
C VAL A 178 -4.20 3.64 13.35
N CYS A 179 -4.41 2.93 12.24
CA CYS A 179 -4.92 3.48 10.98
C CYS A 179 -6.37 3.06 10.68
N SER A 180 -6.95 2.08 11.39
CA SER A 180 -8.23 1.46 11.00
C SER A 180 -9.39 2.45 10.86
N ASN A 181 -9.41 3.53 11.65
CA ASN A 181 -10.45 4.55 11.64
C ASN A 181 -10.00 5.89 11.01
N HIS A 182 -8.79 5.96 10.48
CA HIS A 182 -8.13 7.21 10.07
C HIS A 182 -7.41 7.09 8.73
N ILE A 183 -7.93 6.29 7.80
CA ILE A 183 -7.42 6.25 6.42
C ILE A 183 -7.85 7.51 5.69
N TYR A 184 -6.88 8.38 5.40
CA TYR A 184 -7.09 9.63 4.68
C TYR A 184 -6.91 9.48 3.17
N GLY A 185 -6.07 8.53 2.74
CA GLY A 185 -5.88 8.20 1.33
C GLY A 185 -5.51 6.73 1.16
N LEU A 186 -6.09 6.09 0.15
CA LEU A 186 -5.82 4.71 -0.22
C LEU A 186 -5.52 4.64 -1.72
N ILE A 187 -4.43 3.98 -2.08
CA ILE A 187 -4.15 3.59 -3.46
C ILE A 187 -3.86 2.11 -3.52
N GLU A 188 -4.50 1.44 -4.46
CA GLU A 188 -4.16 0.07 -4.84
C GLU A 188 -3.07 0.11 -5.89
N ILE A 189 -2.00 -0.65 -5.67
CA ILE A 189 -0.82 -0.67 -6.52
C ILE A 189 -0.51 -2.09 -6.96
N GLY A 190 0.16 -2.20 -8.11
CA GLY A 190 0.75 -3.46 -8.56
C GLY A 190 2.17 -3.65 -8.01
N LYS A 191 2.69 -4.87 -8.16
CA LYS A 191 4.04 -5.29 -7.71
C LYS A 191 5.18 -4.30 -8.02
N PRO A 192 5.27 -3.65 -9.21
CA PRO A 192 6.39 -2.74 -9.51
C PRO A 192 6.46 -1.49 -8.62
N ALA A 193 5.37 -1.14 -7.93
CA ALA A 193 5.31 0.00 -7.03
C ALA A 193 5.50 -0.38 -5.55
N MET A 194 5.60 -1.69 -5.24
CA MET A 194 5.79 -2.21 -3.87
C MET A 194 7.26 -2.18 -3.46
N PHE A 195 7.82 -0.98 -3.31
CA PHE A 195 9.22 -0.76 -2.96
C PHE A 195 9.64 -1.38 -1.61
N TRP A 196 8.70 -1.75 -0.73
CA TRP A 196 8.99 -2.31 0.59
C TRP A 196 8.98 -3.84 0.62
N VAL A 197 8.65 -4.51 -0.50
CA VAL A 197 8.60 -5.98 -0.59
C VAL A 197 9.79 -6.50 -1.40
N ASN A 198 10.30 -7.69 -1.03
CA ASN A 198 11.45 -8.35 -1.65
C ASN A 198 12.73 -7.50 -1.65
N THR A 199 12.95 -6.76 -0.56
CA THR A 199 14.15 -5.97 -0.31
C THR A 199 14.42 -5.97 1.19
N ASP A 200 15.69 -5.86 1.60
CA ASP A 200 16.06 -5.84 3.03
C ASP A 200 15.82 -4.46 3.66
N HIS A 201 15.95 -3.40 2.86
CA HIS A 201 15.78 -2.03 3.30
C HIS A 201 15.19 -1.15 2.19
N PHE A 202 14.58 -0.06 2.58
CA PHE A 202 14.24 1.03 1.67
C PHE A 202 14.65 2.37 2.28
N ASP A 203 14.98 3.31 1.43
CA ASP A 203 15.30 4.68 1.81
C ASP A 203 14.06 5.56 1.73
N VAL A 204 13.94 6.45 2.71
CA VAL A 204 13.07 7.62 2.68
C VAL A 204 13.94 8.80 2.28
N ILE A 205 13.63 9.36 1.13
CA ILE A 205 14.40 10.43 0.48
C ILE A 205 13.55 11.67 0.46
N ARG A 206 14.15 12.83 0.75
CA ARG A 206 13.52 14.12 0.58
C ARG A 206 14.43 15.07 -0.16
N ASN A 207 13.94 15.64 -1.26
CA ASN A 207 14.72 16.56 -2.11
C ASN A 207 16.11 15.97 -2.45
N ASP A 208 16.12 14.71 -2.90
CA ASP A 208 17.31 13.93 -3.26
C ASP A 208 18.28 13.57 -2.11
N GLN A 209 17.95 13.91 -0.86
CA GLN A 209 18.71 13.51 0.32
C GLN A 209 18.01 12.38 1.08
N THR A 210 18.72 11.28 1.36
CA THR A 210 18.23 10.22 2.25
C THR A 210 18.10 10.78 3.67
N ILE A 211 16.87 10.76 4.21
CA ILE A 211 16.55 11.22 5.58
C ILE A 211 16.35 10.06 6.55
N ALA A 212 16.05 8.85 6.05
CA ALA A 212 16.01 7.62 6.82
C ALA A 212 16.22 6.41 5.93
N THR A 213 16.74 5.32 6.50
CA THR A 213 16.80 3.99 5.89
C THR A 213 16.07 3.03 6.82
N CYS A 214 15.08 2.31 6.29
CA CYS A 214 14.17 1.49 7.06
C CYS A 214 14.37 0.00 6.74
N ASP A 215 14.50 -0.82 7.77
CA ASP A 215 14.58 -2.28 7.64
C ASP A 215 13.18 -2.86 7.39
N THR A 216 13.02 -3.63 6.31
CA THR A 216 11.72 -4.20 5.96
C THR A 216 11.28 -5.30 6.93
N SER A 217 12.24 -5.97 7.58
CA SER A 217 11.97 -7.04 8.55
C SER A 217 11.41 -6.52 9.87
N ALA A 218 11.63 -5.24 10.19
CA ALA A 218 11.10 -4.60 11.39
C ALA A 218 9.58 -4.38 11.33
N GLY A 219 8.99 -4.28 10.13
CA GLY A 219 7.57 -3.99 9.93
C GLY A 219 7.13 -2.56 10.28
N GLU A 220 8.02 -1.77 10.88
CA GLU A 220 7.82 -0.36 11.19
C GLU A 220 9.11 0.44 11.15
N CYS A 221 8.99 1.74 10.92
CA CYS A 221 10.12 2.67 10.89
C CYS A 221 9.68 4.08 11.31
N ASP A 222 10.36 4.65 12.29
CA ASP A 222 10.15 6.01 12.75
C ASP A 222 11.03 6.98 11.94
N VAL A 223 10.40 8.03 11.39
CA VAL A 223 11.05 8.97 10.47
C VAL A 223 10.79 10.40 10.91
N TYR A 224 11.82 11.23 10.86
CA TYR A 224 11.68 12.67 10.96
C TYR A 224 11.68 13.30 9.57
N ILE A 225 10.56 13.89 9.17
CA ILE A 225 10.44 14.70 7.96
C ILE A 225 10.47 16.17 8.38
N PRO A 226 11.52 16.94 8.03
CA PRO A 226 11.59 18.36 8.41
C PRO A 226 10.35 19.14 7.94
N LEU A 227 10.03 20.26 8.58
CA LEU A 227 9.01 21.15 8.02
C LEU A 227 9.58 21.81 6.75
N ALA A 228 8.78 21.90 5.70
CA ALA A 228 9.11 22.70 4.51
C ALA A 228 8.70 24.16 4.73
#